data_AF-A0A2E2EIQ8-F1
#
_entry.id   AF-A0A2E2EIQ8-F1
#
_cell.length_a   1.000
_cell.length_b   1.000
_cell.length_c   1.000
_cell.angle_alpha   90.00
_cell.angle_beta   90.00
_cell.angle_gamma   90.00
#
_symmetry.space_group_name_H-M   'P 1'
#
loop_
_entity.id
_entity.type
_entity.pdbx_description
1 polymer ?
#
loop_
_entity_poly.entity_id
_entity_poly.type
_entity_poly.pdbx_seq_one_letter_code
_entity_poly.pdbx_strand_id
1 'polypeptide(L)'
;MSTPAKKLTLEIDTNELSEHHLRLIKSINSLMTHVLTTQSEEDYFEGSSDLLRLVANAIKKAKFSENNQQIEYAQQALEFCVDNLSDQVYQNEVTILDN
;
A
#
# COMPACT_ATOMS: atom_id res chain seq x y z
N MET A 1 -6.64 4.28 36.36
CA MET A 1 -6.15 5.50 35.68
C MET A 1 -5.99 5.15 34.20
N SER A 2 -6.71 5.84 33.31
CA SER A 2 -6.63 5.60 31.87
C SER A 2 -5.37 6.27 31.33
N THR A 3 -4.44 5.49 30.77
CA THR A 3 -3.25 6.04 30.10
C THR A 3 -3.71 6.91 28.92
N PRO A 4 -3.22 8.16 28.76
CA PRO A 4 -3.57 8.96 27.60
C PRO A 4 -3.17 8.22 26.33
N ALA A 5 -4.09 8.13 25.37
CA ALA A 5 -3.84 7.45 24.10
C ALA A 5 -2.56 8.01 23.46
N LYS A 6 -1.56 7.15 23.21
CA LYS A 6 -0.33 7.54 22.51
C LYS A 6 -0.72 7.92 21.09
N LYS A 7 -0.52 9.19 20.73
CA LYS A 7 -0.82 9.72 19.39
C LYS A 7 0.45 9.77 18.56
N LEU A 8 0.34 9.39 17.29
CA LEU A 8 1.33 9.66 16.26
C LEU A 8 0.84 10.85 15.44
N THR A 9 1.70 11.85 15.25
CA THR A 9 1.45 13.01 14.36
C THR A 9 2.32 12.86 13.12
N LEU A 10 1.73 13.05 11.93
CA LEU A 10 2.43 13.06 10.65
C LEU A 10 2.31 14.45 10.03
N GLU A 11 3.45 15.04 9.65
CA GLU A 11 3.52 16.28 8.90
C GLU A 11 3.98 15.96 7.47
N ILE A 12 3.21 16.39 6.47
CA ILE A 12 3.42 16.09 5.05
C ILE A 12 3.34 17.40 4.28
N ASP A 13 4.33 17.69 3.44
CA ASP A 13 4.24 18.80 2.50
C ASP A 13 3.20 18.50 1.41
N THR A 14 2.18 19.34 1.31
CA THR A 14 1.05 19.16 0.41
C THR A 14 1.11 20.05 -0.83
N ASN A 15 2.14 20.90 -1.00
CA ASN A 15 2.20 21.89 -2.07
C ASN A 15 2.06 21.25 -3.47
N GLU A 16 2.64 20.07 -3.64
CA GLU A 16 2.62 19.33 -4.90
C GLU A 16 1.55 18.22 -4.94
N LEU A 17 0.65 18.15 -3.97
CA LEU A 17 -0.35 17.09 -3.88
C LEU A 17 -1.74 17.60 -4.29
N SER A 18 -2.43 16.82 -5.11
CA SER A 18 -3.84 17.08 -5.40
C SER A 18 -4.71 16.67 -4.21
N GLU A 19 -5.93 17.21 -4.13
CA GLU A 19 -6.94 16.77 -3.16
C GLU A 19 -7.21 15.25 -3.23
N HIS A 20 -7.05 14.65 -4.41
CA HIS A 20 -7.17 13.21 -4.56
C HIS A 20 -6.01 12.47 -3.87
N HIS A 21 -4.76 12.93 -4.00
CA HIS A 21 -3.61 12.38 -3.29
C HIS A 21 -3.79 12.48 -1.78
N LEU A 22 -4.27 13.62 -1.27
CA LEU A 22 -4.52 13.80 0.15
C LEU A 22 -5.56 12.82 0.70
N ARG A 23 -6.63 12.56 -0.07
CA ARG A 23 -7.64 11.56 0.29
C ARG A 23 -7.05 10.15 0.29
N LEU A 24 -6.29 9.78 -0.75
CA LEU A 24 -5.63 8.47 -0.82
C LEU A 24 -4.72 8.24 0.38
N ILE A 25 -3.88 9.21 0.75
CA ILE A 25 -2.98 9.10 1.91
C ILE A 25 -3.79 8.86 3.20
N LYS A 26 -4.88 9.62 3.42
CA LYS A 26 -5.76 9.43 4.58
C LYS A 26 -6.40 8.05 4.60
N SER A 27 -6.94 7.59 3.47
CA SER A 27 -7.57 6.27 3.34
C SER A 27 -6.58 5.13 3.57
N ILE A 28 -5.38 5.22 3.00
CA ILE A 28 -4.29 4.26 3.20
C ILE A 28 -3.92 4.20 4.68
N ASN A 29 -3.71 5.34 5.34
CA ASN A 29 -3.35 5.36 6.76
C ASN A 29 -4.45 4.77 7.67
N SER A 30 -5.71 5.09 7.38
CA SER A 30 -6.85 4.56 8.13
C SER A 30 -6.96 3.04 7.96
N LEU A 31 -6.89 2.56 6.72
CA LEU A 31 -7.05 1.14 6.42
C LEU A 31 -5.84 0.33 6.91
N MET A 32 -4.63 0.86 6.78
CA MET A 32 -3.42 0.28 7.36
C MET A 32 -3.55 0.12 8.87
N THR A 33 -4.05 1.13 9.57
CA THR A 33 -4.29 1.03 11.02
C THR A 33 -5.30 -0.07 11.35
N HIS A 34 -6.38 -0.18 10.57
CA HIS A 34 -7.37 -1.24 10.74
C HIS A 34 -6.76 -2.64 10.52
N VAL A 35 -6.09 -2.86 9.39
CA VAL A 35 -5.43 -4.15 9.06
C VAL A 35 -4.42 -4.56 10.14
N LEU A 36 -3.64 -3.60 10.66
CA LEU A 36 -2.62 -3.87 11.69
C LEU A 36 -3.19 -4.19 13.08
N THR A 37 -4.47 -3.92 13.33
CA THR A 37 -5.07 -4.03 14.68
C THR A 37 -6.31 -4.91 14.74
N THR A 38 -6.88 -5.28 13.59
CA THR A 38 -8.04 -6.17 13.53
C THR A 38 -7.69 -7.56 14.07
N GLN A 39 -8.67 -8.18 14.73
CA GLN A 39 -8.60 -9.56 15.22
C GLN A 39 -9.53 -10.49 14.42
N SER A 40 -10.28 -9.95 13.46
CA SER A 40 -11.10 -10.71 12.53
C SER A 40 -10.23 -11.17 11.37
N GLU A 41 -10.19 -12.47 11.11
CA GLU A 41 -9.47 -13.06 9.98
C GLU A 41 -10.04 -12.55 8.65
N GLU A 42 -11.37 -12.50 8.53
CA GLU A 42 -12.07 -11.98 7.34
C GLU A 42 -11.68 -10.53 7.06
N ASP A 43 -11.81 -9.65 8.06
CA ASP A 43 -11.44 -8.23 7.96
C ASP A 43 -9.95 -8.07 7.62
N TYR A 44 -9.08 -8.95 8.14
CA TYR A 44 -7.67 -8.93 7.83
C TYR A 44 -7.41 -9.22 6.35
N PHE A 45 -8.03 -10.26 5.78
CA PHE A 45 -7.85 -10.62 4.37
C PHE A 45 -8.48 -9.58 3.43
N GLU A 46 -9.73 -9.19 3.70
CA GLU A 46 -10.43 -8.17 2.89
C GLU A 46 -9.71 -6.82 2.98
N GLY A 47 -9.37 -6.38 4.19
CA GLY A 47 -8.67 -5.13 4.43
C GLY A 47 -7.28 -5.09 3.80
N SER A 48 -6.55 -6.21 3.81
CA SER A 48 -5.23 -6.31 3.16
C SER A 48 -5.33 -6.17 1.64
N SER A 49 -6.32 -6.83 1.02
CA SER A 49 -6.60 -6.71 -0.41
C SER A 49 -6.97 -5.27 -0.80
N ASP A 50 -7.86 -4.66 0.00
CA ASP A 50 -8.29 -3.29 -0.21
C ASP A 50 -7.16 -2.27 -0.04
N LEU A 51 -6.25 -2.51 0.92
CA LEU A 51 -5.07 -1.69 1.14
C LEU A 51 -4.14 -1.73 -0.07
N LEU A 52 -3.84 -2.93 -0.59
CA LEU A 52 -3.04 -3.08 -1.81
C LEU A 52 -3.70 -2.39 -3.01
N ARG A 53 -5.03 -2.48 -3.15
CA ARG A 53 -5.77 -1.77 -4.21
C ARG A 53 -5.64 -0.26 -4.09
N LEU A 54 -5.69 0.30 -2.88
CA LEU A 54 -5.48 1.73 -2.66
C LEU A 54 -4.06 2.18 -3.00
N VAL A 55 -3.05 1.39 -2.62
CA VAL A 55 -1.64 1.67 -2.96
C VAL A 55 -1.44 1.60 -4.49
N ALA A 56 -1.99 0.59 -5.16
CA ALA A 56 -1.93 0.48 -6.62
C ALA A 56 -2.58 1.69 -7.31
N ASN A 57 -3.71 2.18 -6.78
CA ASN A 57 -4.34 3.40 -7.29
C ASN A 57 -3.48 4.65 -7.07
N ALA A 58 -2.77 4.75 -5.95
CA ALA A 58 -1.84 5.84 -5.71
C ALA A 58 -0.69 5.85 -6.73
N ILE A 59 -0.16 4.68 -7.10
CA ILE A 59 0.86 4.54 -8.16
C ILE A 59 0.29 4.98 -9.51
N LYS A 60 -0.92 4.52 -9.88
CA LYS A 60 -1.57 4.91 -11.15
C LYS A 60 -1.83 6.42 -11.27
N LYS A 61 -2.04 7.10 -10.14
CA LYS A 61 -2.30 8.55 -10.06
C LYS A 61 -1.06 9.37 -9.75
N ALA A 62 0.12 8.75 -9.67
CA ALA A 62 1.35 9.48 -9.46
C ALA A 62 1.58 10.48 -10.61
N LYS A 63 2.11 11.67 -10.28
CA LYS A 63 2.41 12.73 -11.27
C LYS A 63 3.23 12.24 -12.46
N PHE A 64 4.14 11.29 -12.23
CA PHE A 64 4.92 10.68 -13.30
C PHE A 64 4.03 10.04 -14.36
N SER A 65 3.03 9.26 -13.95
CA SER A 65 2.08 8.61 -14.85
C SER A 65 1.12 9.61 -15.50
N GLU A 66 0.66 10.63 -14.77
CA GLU A 66 -0.22 11.66 -15.32
C GLU A 66 0.43 12.47 -16.44
N ASN A 67 1.74 12.74 -16.33
CA ASN A 67 2.49 13.52 -17.31
C ASN A 67 2.99 12.69 -18.51
N ASN A 68 2.95 11.36 -18.43
CA ASN A 68 3.51 10.46 -19.44
C ASN A 68 2.45 9.50 -20.03
N GLN A 69 1.30 10.03 -20.45
CA GLN A 69 0.16 9.23 -20.92
C GLN A 69 0.40 8.44 -22.21
N GLN A 70 1.44 8.76 -22.98
CA GLN A 70 1.79 8.04 -24.20
C GLN A 70 2.38 6.65 -23.95
N ILE A 71 2.84 6.37 -22.72
CA ILE A 71 3.45 5.11 -22.32
C ILE A 71 2.73 4.63 -21.05
N GLU A 72 2.35 3.36 -21.00
CA GLU A 72 1.63 2.77 -19.87
C GLU A 72 2.55 2.51 -18.65
N TYR A 73 3.36 3.50 -18.24
CA TYR A 73 4.31 3.36 -17.15
C TYR A 73 3.66 2.97 -15.83
N ALA A 74 2.43 3.42 -15.59
CA ALA A 74 1.67 2.99 -14.41
C ALA A 74 1.44 1.47 -14.40
N GLN A 75 1.16 0.89 -15.57
CA GLN A 75 0.98 -0.55 -15.70
C GLN A 75 2.31 -1.28 -15.53
N GLN A 76 3.36 -0.85 -16.23
CA GLN A 76 4.70 -1.44 -16.11
C GLN A 76 5.23 -1.41 -14.67
N ALA A 77 5.02 -0.30 -13.96
CA ALA A 77 5.41 -0.19 -12.56
C ALA A 77 4.64 -1.19 -11.67
N LEU A 78 3.35 -1.40 -11.93
CA LEU A 78 2.54 -2.35 -11.18
C LEU A 78 2.90 -3.81 -11.50
N GLU A 79 3.15 -4.13 -12.77
CA GLU A 79 3.64 -5.45 -13.19
C GLU A 79 4.96 -5.76 -12.48
N PHE A 80 5.91 -4.82 -12.52
CA PHE A 80 7.17 -4.95 -11.79
C PHE A 80 6.97 -5.13 -10.28
N CYS A 81 6.02 -4.43 -9.66
CA CYS A 81 5.71 -4.63 -8.25
C CYS A 81 5.15 -6.04 -7.97
N VAL A 82 4.26 -6.55 -8.81
CA VAL A 82 3.65 -7.88 -8.66
C VAL A 82 4.70 -8.98 -8.83
N ASP A 83 5.60 -8.84 -9.80
CA ASP A 83 6.70 -9.80 -10.02
C ASP A 83 7.59 -9.88 -8.76
N ASN A 84 8.04 -8.73 -8.24
CA ASN A 84 8.86 -8.68 -7.03
C ASN A 84 8.14 -9.22 -5.79
N LEU A 85 6.85 -8.90 -5.62
CA LEU A 85 6.06 -9.40 -4.49
C LEU A 85 5.88 -10.92 -4.58
N SER A 86 5.62 -11.44 -5.78
CA SER A 86 5.50 -12.87 -6.01
C SER A 86 6.80 -13.59 -5.67
N ASP A 87 7.94 -13.07 -6.13
CA ASP A 87 9.26 -13.61 -5.78
C ASP A 87 9.46 -13.66 -4.26
N GLN A 88 9.13 -12.60 -3.53
CA GLN A 88 9.24 -12.58 -2.06
C GLN A 88 8.33 -13.58 -1.36
N VAL A 89 7.11 -13.79 -1.87
CA VAL A 89 6.16 -14.75 -1.30
C VAL A 89 6.62 -16.19 -1.54
N TYR A 90 7.13 -16.49 -2.74
CA TYR A 90 7.43 -17.87 -3.16
C TYR A 90 8.90 -18.30 -2.98
N GLN A 91 9.86 -17.39 -2.79
CA GLN A 91 11.27 -17.75 -2.54
C GLN A 91 11.56 -18.21 -1.10
N ASN A 92 10.62 -18.04 -0.16
CA ASN A 92 10.78 -18.50 1.23
C ASN A 92 10.59 -20.02 1.41
N GLU A 93 10.36 -20.80 0.34
CA GLU A 93 10.15 -22.26 0.40
C GLU A 93 11.26 -23.13 -0.23
N VAL A 94 12.47 -22.60 -0.51
CA VAL A 94 13.60 -23.50 -0.81
C VAL A 94 14.27 -23.91 0.51
N THR A 95 13.58 -24.77 1.27
CA THR A 95 14.30 -25.64 2.20
C THR A 95 15.06 -26.63 1.34
N ILE A 96 16.36 -26.41 1.14
CA ILE A 96 17.26 -27.45 0.68
C ILE A 96 17.24 -28.51 1.80
N LEU A 97 16.36 -29.50 1.65
CA LEU A 97 16.49 -30.77 2.33
C LEU A 97 17.62 -31.51 1.61
N ASP A 98 18.85 -31.25 2.04
CA ASP A 98 19.96 -32.16 1.80
C ASP A 98 19.61 -33.49 2.49
N ASN A 99 19.24 -34.51 1.70
CA ASN A 99 19.29 -35.93 2.06
C ASN A 99 19.70 -36.74 0.84
#